data_AF-A0A257LEH3-F1
#
_entry.id   AF-A0A257LEH3-F1
#
_cell.length_a   1.000
_cell.length_b   1.000
_cell.length_c   1.000
_cell.angle_alpha   90.00
_cell.angle_beta   90.00
_cell.angle_gamma   90.00
#
_symmetry.space_group_name_H-M   'P 1'
#
loop_
_entity.id
_entity.type
_entity.pdbx_description
1 polymer ?
#
loop_
_entity_poly.entity_id
_entity_poly.type
_entity_poly.pdbx_seq_one_letter_code
_entity_poly.pdbx_strand_id
1 'polypeptide(L)'
;LSKVDDEVMPPPESHKTLKPAEIALLKRWIAEGAEYQEHWSFLAPTRPAVPTTAGVTANWVRNPIDGFVAKTLTASGLKPSGVEDPARLLRRVTLDLTGLPPTPAELAAFTRDPSPAAYDRAVDRLLASDASAEHFSRQWLDAVRYADTHGIHIDNYRSIWPYRDWVTNAFKQNVPFDRFTI
;
A
#
# COMPACT_ATOMS: atom_id res chain seq x y z
N LEU A 1 2.02 -16.99 -38.38
CA LEU A 1 2.73 -15.73 -38.09
C LEU A 1 2.80 -14.95 -39.40
N SER A 2 2.35 -13.70 -39.37
CA SER A 2 2.30 -12.86 -40.57
C SER A 2 3.72 -12.59 -41.08
N LYS A 3 3.81 -12.34 -42.39
CA LYS A 3 5.03 -11.90 -43.08
C LYS A 3 4.87 -10.49 -43.65
N VAL A 4 3.74 -9.85 -43.39
CA VAL A 4 3.46 -8.45 -43.75
C VAL A 4 4.15 -7.57 -42.72
N ASP A 5 4.91 -6.58 -43.18
CA ASP A 5 5.82 -5.78 -42.33
C ASP A 5 5.07 -5.13 -41.14
N ASP A 6 3.85 -4.65 -41.39
CA ASP A 6 2.98 -4.01 -40.39
C ASP A 6 2.26 -5.00 -39.44
N GLU A 7 2.37 -6.30 -39.69
CA GLU A 7 1.70 -7.37 -38.93
C GLU A 7 2.68 -8.36 -38.29
N VAL A 8 3.98 -8.23 -38.56
CA VAL A 8 5.00 -9.10 -37.99
C VAL A 8 5.23 -8.72 -36.53
N MET A 9 5.04 -9.69 -35.64
CA MET A 9 5.35 -9.57 -34.21
C MET A 9 6.53 -10.49 -33.85
N PRO A 10 7.61 -9.98 -33.24
CA PRO A 10 7.83 -8.59 -32.81
C PRO A 10 8.05 -7.63 -34.00
N PRO A 11 7.66 -6.34 -33.88
CA PRO A 11 7.87 -5.35 -34.94
C PRO A 11 9.37 -5.21 -35.28
N PRO A 12 9.75 -4.94 -36.54
CA PRO A 12 11.15 -4.80 -36.96
C PRO A 12 11.95 -3.79 -36.13
N GLU A 13 11.32 -2.69 -35.72
CA GLU A 13 11.90 -1.63 -34.88
C GLU A 13 12.30 -2.10 -33.48
N SER A 14 11.71 -3.20 -32.99
CA SER A 14 12.06 -3.77 -31.69
C SER A 14 13.43 -4.45 -31.69
N HIS A 15 14.03 -4.68 -32.87
CA HIS A 15 15.27 -5.45 -33.08
C HIS A 15 15.27 -6.84 -32.42
N LYS A 16 14.07 -7.39 -32.12
CA LYS A 16 13.89 -8.73 -31.55
C LYS A 16 13.40 -9.68 -32.63
N THR A 17 14.13 -10.78 -32.84
CA THR A 17 13.75 -11.84 -33.78
C THR A 17 13.47 -13.13 -33.02
N LEU A 18 12.35 -13.78 -33.35
CA LEU A 18 12.01 -15.08 -32.77
C LEU A 18 12.82 -16.19 -33.45
N LYS A 19 13.45 -17.04 -32.65
CA LYS A 19 14.14 -18.25 -33.12
C LYS A 19 13.11 -19.26 -33.66
N PRO A 20 13.50 -20.15 -34.59
CA PRO A 20 12.59 -21.18 -35.12
C PRO A 20 11.95 -22.05 -34.03
N ALA A 21 12.68 -22.34 -32.95
CA ALA A 21 12.17 -23.10 -31.81
C ALA A 21 11.07 -22.35 -31.03
N GLU A 22 11.19 -21.04 -30.88
CA GLU A 22 10.20 -20.18 -30.20
C GLU A 22 8.93 -20.07 -31.03
N ILE A 23 9.07 -19.93 -32.36
CA ILE A 23 7.94 -19.97 -33.30
C ILE A 23 7.21 -21.31 -33.22
N ALA A 24 7.93 -22.42 -33.15
CA ALA A 24 7.35 -23.75 -33.03
C ALA A 24 6.62 -23.95 -31.69
N LEU A 25 7.16 -23.39 -30.60
CA LEU A 25 6.52 -23.38 -29.28
C LEU A 25 5.21 -22.59 -29.30
N LEU A 26 5.20 -21.37 -29.84
CA LEU A 26 4.00 -20.54 -29.94
C LEU A 26 2.91 -21.20 -30.80
N LYS A 27 3.30 -21.81 -31.93
CA LYS A 27 2.35 -22.55 -32.78
C LYS A 27 1.72 -23.72 -32.05
N ARG A 28 2.50 -24.47 -31.27
CA ARG A 28 2.01 -25.62 -30.49
C ARG A 28 1.05 -25.16 -29.42
N TRP A 29 1.42 -24.13 -28.67
CA TRP A 29 0.56 -23.53 -27.64
C TRP A 29 -0.79 -23.10 -28.23
N ILE A 30 -0.80 -22.42 -29.39
CA ILE A 30 -2.03 -22.06 -30.11
C ILE A 30 -2.83 -23.30 -30.52
N ALA A 31 -2.18 -24.34 -31.07
CA ALA A 31 -2.84 -25.57 -31.51
C ALA A 31 -3.44 -26.40 -30.35
N GLU A 32 -2.85 -26.29 -29.16
CA GLU A 32 -3.33 -26.91 -27.92
C GLU A 32 -4.51 -26.14 -27.28
N GLY A 33 -4.96 -25.06 -27.91
CA GLY A 33 -6.10 -24.27 -27.42
C GLY A 33 -5.71 -23.16 -26.45
N ALA A 34 -4.55 -22.52 -26.65
CA ALA A 34 -4.12 -21.37 -25.86
C ALA A 34 -5.23 -20.35 -25.64
N GLU A 35 -5.63 -20.16 -24.39
CA GLU A 35 -6.53 -19.08 -24.01
C GLU A 35 -5.76 -17.75 -24.02
N TYR A 36 -6.26 -16.79 -24.81
CA TYR A 36 -5.78 -15.42 -24.73
C TYR A 36 -6.32 -14.80 -23.44
N GLN A 37 -5.41 -14.41 -22.54
CA GLN A 37 -5.75 -13.67 -21.34
C GLN A 37 -5.41 -12.20 -21.55
N GLU A 38 -6.37 -11.32 -21.25
CA GLU A 38 -6.14 -9.89 -21.21
C GLU A 38 -5.07 -9.55 -20.15
N HIS A 39 -4.26 -8.53 -20.42
CA HIS A 39 -3.22 -8.13 -19.48
C HIS A 39 -3.85 -7.69 -18.15
N TRP A 40 -3.29 -8.15 -17.02
CA TRP A 40 -3.85 -7.95 -15.68
C TRP A 40 -4.18 -6.49 -15.34
N SER A 41 -3.48 -5.53 -15.94
CA SER A 41 -3.69 -4.09 -15.72
C SER A 41 -4.93 -3.52 -16.40
N PHE A 42 -5.50 -4.24 -17.39
CA PHE A 42 -6.72 -3.83 -18.09
C PHE A 42 -7.96 -4.54 -17.56
N LEU A 43 -7.78 -5.58 -16.75
CA LEU A 43 -8.87 -6.25 -16.07
C LEU A 43 -9.32 -5.43 -14.86
N ALA A 44 -10.60 -5.05 -14.86
CA ALA A 44 -11.20 -4.34 -13.72
C ALA A 44 -11.10 -5.22 -12.45
N PRO A 45 -10.56 -4.69 -11.32
CA PRO A 45 -10.50 -5.45 -10.08
C PRO A 45 -11.89 -5.81 -9.57
N THR A 46 -12.17 -7.10 -9.41
CA THR A 46 -13.42 -7.58 -8.80
C THR A 46 -13.23 -7.79 -7.31
N ARG A 47 -14.21 -7.38 -6.48
CA ARG A 47 -14.17 -7.60 -5.03
C ARG A 47 -14.25 -9.11 -4.73
N PRO A 48 -13.22 -9.73 -4.14
CA PRO A 48 -13.26 -11.15 -3.82
C PRO A 48 -14.19 -11.43 -2.64
N ALA A 49 -14.76 -12.63 -2.58
CA ALA A 49 -15.49 -13.10 -1.41
C ALA A 49 -14.54 -13.22 -0.20
N VAL A 50 -15.00 -12.75 0.95
CA VAL A 50 -14.24 -12.83 2.20
C VAL A 50 -14.17 -14.30 2.64
N PRO A 51 -12.98 -14.86 2.93
CA PRO A 51 -12.86 -16.25 3.36
C PRO A 51 -13.56 -16.50 4.70
N THR A 52 -14.34 -17.58 4.79
CA THR A 52 -14.87 -18.06 6.06
C THR A 52 -13.76 -18.72 6.87
N THR A 53 -13.56 -18.26 8.11
CA THR A 53 -12.54 -18.78 9.03
C THR A 53 -13.20 -19.59 10.14
N ALA A 54 -12.51 -20.62 10.65
CA ALA A 54 -13.02 -21.50 11.72
C ALA A 54 -12.02 -21.59 12.90
N GLY A 55 -12.52 -21.97 14.08
CA GLY A 55 -11.69 -22.19 15.27
C GLY A 55 -11.13 -20.89 15.87
N VAL A 56 -9.87 -20.93 16.33
CA VAL A 56 -9.22 -19.80 17.05
C VAL A 56 -9.18 -18.53 16.21
N THR A 57 -9.04 -18.65 14.89
CA THR A 57 -9.00 -17.49 13.99
C THR A 57 -10.37 -16.83 13.85
N ALA A 58 -11.48 -17.58 13.98
CA ALA A 58 -12.83 -17.03 13.86
C ALA A 58 -13.14 -15.98 14.94
N ASN A 59 -12.71 -16.23 16.19
CA ASN A 59 -12.89 -15.27 17.30
C ASN A 59 -11.91 -14.09 17.24
N TRP A 60 -10.89 -14.17 16.38
CA TRP A 60 -9.88 -13.13 16.20
C TRP A 60 -10.25 -12.14 15.08
N VAL A 61 -10.98 -12.60 14.05
CA VAL A 61 -11.44 -11.77 12.93
C VAL A 61 -12.39 -10.67 13.44
N ARG A 62 -12.03 -9.40 13.22
CA ARG A 62 -12.87 -8.22 13.53
C ARG A 62 -13.40 -7.51 12.30
N ASN A 63 -12.67 -7.62 11.18
CA ASN A 63 -13.04 -6.99 9.92
C ASN A 63 -12.78 -7.94 8.72
N PRO A 64 -13.28 -7.61 7.51
CA PRO A 64 -13.07 -8.46 6.33
C PRO A 64 -11.62 -8.76 5.97
N ILE A 65 -10.69 -7.82 6.23
CA ILE A 65 -9.26 -7.97 5.95
C ILE A 65 -8.66 -9.09 6.82
N ASP A 66 -9.06 -9.15 8.09
CA ASP A 66 -8.62 -10.19 9.03
C ASP A 66 -8.99 -11.59 8.53
N GLY A 67 -10.10 -11.74 7.79
CA GLY A 67 -10.49 -13.01 7.17
C GLY A 67 -9.48 -13.52 6.13
N PHE A 68 -8.93 -12.61 5.32
CA PHE A 68 -7.87 -12.95 4.37
C PHE A 68 -6.56 -13.30 5.09
N VAL A 69 -6.20 -12.56 6.14
CA VAL A 69 -5.01 -12.85 6.96
C VAL A 69 -5.15 -14.20 7.66
N ALA A 70 -6.30 -14.45 8.27
CA ALA A 70 -6.61 -15.69 8.98
C ALA A 70 -6.60 -16.92 8.06
N LYS A 71 -7.06 -16.79 6.81
CA LYS A 71 -6.94 -17.86 5.79
C LYS A 71 -5.47 -18.26 5.60
N THR A 72 -4.60 -17.27 5.41
CA THR A 72 -3.16 -17.51 5.21
C THR A 72 -2.50 -18.09 6.46
N LEU A 73 -2.77 -17.53 7.65
CA LEU A 73 -2.25 -18.07 8.91
C LEU A 73 -2.65 -19.53 9.11
N THR A 74 -3.92 -19.87 8.87
CA THR A 74 -4.45 -21.23 9.01
C THR A 74 -3.77 -22.19 8.02
N ALA A 75 -3.62 -21.78 6.76
CA ALA A 75 -2.94 -22.58 5.73
C ALA A 75 -1.46 -22.82 6.08
N SER A 76 -0.81 -21.87 6.76
CA SER A 76 0.57 -21.98 7.24
C SER A 76 0.70 -22.65 8.61
N GLY A 77 -0.38 -23.13 9.23
CA GLY A 77 -0.36 -23.73 10.57
C GLY A 77 0.00 -22.75 11.69
N LEU A 78 -0.10 -21.45 11.44
CA LEU A 78 0.20 -20.37 12.39
C LEU A 78 -1.07 -19.91 13.12
N LYS A 79 -0.88 -19.34 14.30
CA LYS A 79 -1.95 -18.73 15.10
C LYS A 79 -1.71 -17.22 15.22
N PRO A 80 -2.77 -16.40 15.26
CA PRO A 80 -2.62 -14.98 15.51
C PRO A 80 -1.96 -14.72 16.86
N SER A 81 -1.14 -13.66 16.94
CA SER A 81 -0.57 -13.20 18.21
C SER A 81 -1.66 -12.59 19.09
N GLY A 82 -1.48 -12.72 20.41
CA GLY A 82 -2.33 -12.03 21.39
C GLY A 82 -2.15 -10.52 21.34
N VAL A 83 -3.05 -9.81 22.02
CA VAL A 83 -2.95 -8.36 22.19
C VAL A 83 -1.66 -8.03 22.95
N GLU A 84 -0.93 -7.04 22.46
CA GLU A 84 0.34 -6.61 23.03
C GLU A 84 0.14 -5.85 24.35
N ASP A 85 1.19 -5.75 25.16
CA ASP A 85 1.23 -4.87 26.34
C ASP A 85 0.79 -3.43 25.97
N PRO A 86 -0.10 -2.78 26.77
CA PRO A 86 -0.66 -1.47 26.43
C PRO A 86 0.39 -0.39 26.15
N ALA A 87 1.49 -0.37 26.90
CA ALA A 87 2.53 0.62 26.71
C ALA A 87 3.28 0.41 25.39
N ARG A 88 3.60 -0.85 25.06
CA ARG A 88 4.20 -1.20 23.76
C ARG A 88 3.23 -0.98 22.60
N LEU A 89 1.93 -1.25 22.79
CA LEU A 89 0.90 -1.02 21.79
C LEU A 89 0.78 0.46 21.44
N LEU A 90 0.68 1.34 22.44
CA LEU A 90 0.62 2.79 22.22
C LEU A 90 1.90 3.31 21.53
N ARG A 91 3.07 2.85 21.98
CA ARG A 91 4.34 3.29 21.39
C ARG A 91 4.43 2.94 19.91
N ARG A 92 4.04 1.71 19.52
CA ARG A 92 4.04 1.28 18.12
C ARG A 92 3.12 2.17 17.28
N VAL A 93 1.85 2.29 17.67
CA VAL A 93 0.88 3.07 16.88
C VAL A 93 1.22 4.55 16.80
N THR A 94 1.80 5.14 17.86
CA THR A 94 2.23 6.55 17.82
C THR A 94 3.37 6.76 16.82
N LEU A 95 4.37 5.86 16.84
CA LEU A 95 5.48 5.92 15.88
C LEU A 95 5.02 5.68 14.46
N ASP A 96 4.10 4.74 14.24
CA ASP A 96 3.59 4.43 12.90
C ASP A 96 2.76 5.58 12.32
N LEU A 97 1.94 6.24 13.14
CA LEU A 97 1.03 7.29 12.68
C LEU A 97 1.66 8.68 12.64
N THR A 98 2.68 8.96 13.47
CA THR A 98 3.25 10.31 13.63
C THR A 98 4.77 10.36 13.47
N GLY A 99 5.46 9.22 13.46
CA GLY A 99 6.92 9.16 13.49
C GLY A 99 7.56 9.57 14.83
N LEU A 100 6.75 9.90 15.85
CA LEU A 100 7.21 10.38 17.14
C LEU A 100 6.83 9.39 18.27
N PRO A 101 7.62 9.31 19.35
CA PRO A 101 7.24 8.53 20.51
C PRO A 101 6.09 9.21 21.29
N PRO A 102 5.23 8.45 22.00
CA PRO A 102 4.21 9.04 22.85
C PRO A 102 4.86 9.77 24.04
N THR A 103 4.19 10.82 24.53
CA THR A 103 4.62 11.51 25.75
C THR A 103 4.38 10.63 26.99
N PRO A 104 5.12 10.84 28.09
CA PRO A 104 4.87 10.13 29.35
C PRO A 104 3.43 10.29 29.86
N ALA A 105 2.82 11.45 29.65
CA ALA A 105 1.44 11.72 30.07
C ALA A 105 0.42 10.91 29.26
N GLU A 106 0.58 10.83 27.94
CA GLU A 106 -0.28 10.01 27.07
C GLU A 106 -0.14 8.53 27.40
N LEU A 107 1.08 8.06 27.66
CA LEU A 107 1.34 6.67 28.04
C LEU A 107 0.67 6.32 29.37
N ALA A 108 0.78 7.20 30.37
CA ALA A 108 0.14 7.03 31.66
C ALA A 108 -1.39 7.12 31.58
N ALA A 109 -1.94 7.95 30.70
CA ALA A 109 -3.38 8.02 30.47
C ALA A 109 -3.91 6.74 29.80
N PHE A 110 -3.23 6.27 28.76
CA PHE A 110 -3.61 5.07 28.02
C PHE A 110 -3.54 3.80 28.87
N THR A 111 -2.44 3.63 29.61
CA THR A 111 -2.23 2.43 30.44
C THR A 111 -3.22 2.34 31.62
N ARG A 112 -3.77 3.47 32.08
CA ARG A 112 -4.78 3.51 33.15
C ARG A 112 -6.19 3.28 32.66
N ASP A 113 -6.44 3.32 31.35
CA ASP A 113 -7.75 3.14 30.75
C ASP A 113 -7.90 1.72 30.18
N PRO A 114 -8.57 0.78 30.90
CA PRO A 114 -8.77 -0.58 30.43
C PRO A 114 -9.90 -0.70 29.39
N SER A 115 -10.51 0.42 28.98
CA SER A 115 -11.64 0.41 28.05
C SER A 115 -11.22 -0.17 26.69
N PRO A 116 -12.03 -1.05 26.08
CA PRO A 116 -11.80 -1.50 24.71
C PRO A 116 -11.72 -0.35 23.70
N ALA A 117 -12.34 0.80 24.00
CA ALA A 117 -12.35 1.99 23.14
C ALA A 117 -11.15 2.94 23.39
N ALA A 118 -10.26 2.63 24.34
CA ALA A 118 -9.08 3.44 24.61
C ALA A 118 -8.13 3.50 23.40
N TYR A 119 -7.98 2.36 22.71
CA TYR A 119 -7.15 2.26 21.51
C TYR A 119 -7.70 3.11 20.37
N ASP A 120 -8.99 2.98 20.06
CA ASP A 120 -9.63 3.73 18.98
C ASP A 120 -9.55 5.24 19.23
N ARG A 121 -9.83 5.70 20.46
CA ARG A 121 -9.65 7.11 20.84
C ARG A 121 -8.21 7.61 20.69
N ALA A 122 -7.23 6.76 21.01
CA ALA A 122 -5.83 7.11 20.83
C ALA A 122 -5.50 7.25 19.34
N VAL A 123 -5.96 6.33 18.50
CA VAL A 123 -5.77 6.37 17.04
C VAL A 123 -6.44 7.61 16.44
N ASP A 124 -7.70 7.89 16.77
CA ASP A 124 -8.43 9.06 16.26
C ASP A 124 -7.72 10.36 16.59
N ARG A 125 -7.25 10.49 17.84
CA ARG A 125 -6.49 11.65 18.30
C ARG A 125 -5.15 11.80 17.56
N LEU A 126 -4.46 10.69 17.30
CA LEU A 126 -3.19 10.70 16.57
C LEU A 126 -3.41 11.10 15.11
N LEU A 127 -4.39 10.50 14.43
CA LEU A 127 -4.75 10.83 13.05
C LEU A 127 -5.20 12.28 12.88
N ALA A 128 -5.83 12.87 13.90
CA ALA A 128 -6.23 14.28 13.90
C ALA A 128 -5.06 15.26 14.16
N SER A 129 -3.84 14.78 14.45
CA SER A 129 -2.69 15.62 14.79
C SER A 129 -1.93 16.11 13.56
N ASP A 130 -1.29 17.28 13.68
CA ASP A 130 -0.40 17.83 12.65
C ASP A 130 0.79 16.90 12.35
N ALA A 131 1.36 16.30 13.40
CA ALA A 131 2.45 15.35 13.27
C ALA A 131 2.08 14.14 12.40
N SER A 132 0.82 13.70 12.44
CA SER A 132 0.36 12.62 11.57
C SER A 132 0.30 13.05 10.10
N ALA A 133 -0.27 14.23 9.84
CA ALA A 133 -0.31 14.79 8.49
C ALA A 133 1.09 14.98 7.90
N GLU A 134 2.03 15.50 8.69
CA GLU A 134 3.44 15.66 8.30
C GLU A 134 4.13 14.31 8.07
N HIS A 135 3.86 13.31 8.91
CA HIS A 135 4.47 11.99 8.78
C HIS A 135 4.04 11.29 7.50
N PHE A 136 2.74 11.33 7.17
CA PHE A 136 2.22 10.75 5.94
C PHE A 136 2.57 11.57 4.70
N SER A 137 2.54 12.90 4.77
CA SER A 137 2.91 13.76 3.64
C SER A 137 4.36 13.54 3.22
N ARG A 138 5.28 13.33 4.16
CA ARG A 138 6.67 12.98 3.86
C ARG A 138 6.76 11.74 2.96
N GLN A 139 6.00 10.68 3.22
CA GLN A 139 6.04 9.46 2.42
C GLN A 139 5.57 9.72 0.97
N TRP A 140 4.54 10.55 0.79
CA TRP A 140 4.10 10.98 -0.53
C TRP A 140 5.16 11.82 -1.25
N LEU A 141 5.71 12.81 -0.54
CA LEU A 141 6.73 13.71 -1.06
C LEU A 141 7.99 12.95 -1.48
N ASP A 142 8.38 11.90 -0.75
CA ASP A 142 9.44 10.98 -1.13
C ASP A 142 9.09 10.24 -2.44
N ALA A 143 7.85 9.74 -2.58
CA ALA A 143 7.40 9.01 -3.76
C ALA A 143 7.40 9.88 -5.03
N VAL A 144 7.03 11.16 -4.92
CA VAL A 144 7.06 12.12 -6.04
C VAL A 144 8.41 12.81 -6.21
N ARG A 145 9.43 12.41 -5.44
CA ARG A 145 10.80 12.95 -5.48
C ARG A 145 10.85 14.45 -5.23
N TYR A 146 10.04 14.94 -4.30
CA TYR A 146 10.11 16.31 -3.83
C TYR A 146 11.47 16.56 -3.15
N ALA A 147 12.08 17.72 -3.44
CA ALA A 147 13.29 18.18 -2.77
C ALA A 147 13.28 19.70 -2.71
N ASP A 148 13.58 20.27 -1.53
CA ASP A 148 13.68 21.73 -1.36
C ASP A 148 14.94 22.32 -2.04
N THR A 149 15.90 21.49 -2.44
CA THR A 149 17.17 21.89 -3.04
C THR A 149 17.41 21.19 -4.38
N HIS A 150 18.31 21.75 -5.20
CA HIS A 150 18.77 21.08 -6.43
C HIS A 150 19.80 19.97 -6.14
N GLY A 151 20.39 19.99 -4.95
CA GLY A 151 21.56 19.18 -4.64
C GLY A 151 22.86 19.86 -5.08
N ILE A 152 23.91 19.06 -5.25
CA ILE A 152 25.28 19.55 -5.41
C ILE A 152 25.52 20.14 -6.82
N HIS A 153 26.36 21.16 -6.91
CA HIS A 153 26.80 21.93 -8.10
C HIS A 153 25.98 23.17 -8.51
N ILE A 154 24.65 23.17 -8.44
CA ILE A 154 23.83 24.36 -8.76
C ILE A 154 22.61 24.41 -7.84
N ASP A 155 22.77 24.91 -6.61
CA ASP A 155 21.68 25.05 -5.64
C ASP A 155 21.04 26.43 -5.67
N ASN A 156 20.34 26.71 -6.77
CA ASN A 156 19.59 27.96 -6.92
C ASN A 156 18.31 27.93 -6.05
N TYR A 157 17.86 29.12 -5.66
CA TYR A 157 16.60 29.27 -4.92
C TYR A 157 15.42 28.59 -5.64
N ARG A 158 14.60 27.87 -4.87
CA ARG A 158 13.33 27.29 -5.32
C ARG A 158 12.19 27.72 -4.40
N SER A 159 11.06 28.05 -4.99
CA SER A 159 9.82 28.38 -4.28
C SER A 159 8.75 27.30 -4.47
N ILE A 160 9.14 26.02 -4.34
CA ILE A 160 8.26 24.86 -4.53
C ILE A 160 7.62 24.35 -3.23
N TRP A 161 8.06 24.87 -2.08
CA TRP A 161 7.50 24.60 -0.75
C TRP A 161 5.98 24.82 -0.61
N PRO A 162 5.30 25.69 -1.38
CA PRO A 162 3.83 25.74 -1.31
C PRO A 162 3.16 24.43 -1.70
N TYR A 163 3.79 23.60 -2.57
CA TYR A 163 3.28 22.26 -2.88
C TYR A 163 3.41 21.32 -1.69
N ARG A 164 4.55 21.32 -0.99
CA ARG A 164 4.73 20.54 0.26
C ARG A 164 3.66 20.91 1.28
N ASP A 165 3.45 22.21 1.50
CA ASP A 165 2.47 22.70 2.48
C ASP A 165 1.04 22.34 2.05
N TRP A 166 0.73 22.38 0.75
CA TRP A 166 -0.54 21.90 0.22
C TRP A 166 -0.73 20.39 0.46
N VAL A 167 0.28 19.56 0.20
CA VAL A 167 0.21 18.10 0.44
C VAL A 167 -0.06 17.83 1.92
N THR A 168 0.70 18.44 2.82
CA THR A 168 0.48 18.29 4.28
C THR A 168 -0.93 18.71 4.68
N ASN A 169 -1.44 19.83 4.15
CA ASN A 169 -2.81 20.26 4.41
C ASN A 169 -3.86 19.29 3.84
N ALA A 170 -3.61 18.69 2.68
CA ALA A 170 -4.52 17.70 2.09
C ALA A 170 -4.62 16.44 2.97
N PHE A 171 -3.50 15.95 3.52
CA PHE A 171 -3.51 14.87 4.52
C PHE A 171 -4.26 15.27 5.80
N LYS A 172 -4.01 16.47 6.32
CA LYS A 172 -4.68 16.99 7.52
C LYS A 172 -6.21 17.09 7.34
N GLN A 173 -6.66 17.46 6.15
CA GLN A 173 -8.09 17.56 5.81
C GLN A 173 -8.69 16.21 5.39
N ASN A 174 -7.89 15.14 5.34
CA ASN A 174 -8.29 13.83 4.86
C ASN A 174 -8.94 13.88 3.47
N VAL A 175 -8.31 14.61 2.53
CA VAL A 175 -8.79 14.73 1.15
C VAL A 175 -8.80 13.34 0.51
N PRO A 176 -9.92 12.92 -0.11
CA PRO A 176 -10.01 11.60 -0.71
C PRO A 176 -9.08 11.49 -1.92
N PHE A 177 -8.56 10.29 -2.16
CA PHE A 177 -7.48 10.05 -3.13
C PHE A 177 -7.82 10.48 -4.56
N ASP A 178 -9.08 10.33 -4.96
CA ASP A 178 -9.61 10.77 -6.25
C ASP A 178 -9.56 12.29 -6.42
N ARG A 179 -9.59 13.07 -5.34
CA ARG A 179 -9.42 14.53 -5.38
C ARG A 179 -7.97 14.97 -5.22
N PHE A 180 -7.18 14.17 -4.52
CA PHE A 180 -5.78 14.48 -4.24
C PHE A 180 -4.86 14.29 -5.47
N THR A 181 -5.20 13.36 -6.37
CA THR A 181 -4.36 12.97 -7.51
C THR A 181 -4.71 13.61 -8.86
N ILE A 182 -5.73 14.46 -8.91
CA ILE A 182 -6.17 15.19 -10.12
C ILE A 182 -5.37 16.47 -10.30
#